data_AF-A0A955DNK2-F1
#
_entry.id   AF-A0A955DNK2-F1
#
_cell.length_a   1.000
_cell.length_b   1.000
_cell.length_c   1.000
_cell.angle_alpha   90.00
_cell.angle_beta   90.00
_cell.angle_gamma   90.00
#
_symmetry.space_group_name_H-M   'P 1'
#
loop_
_entity.id
_entity.type
_entity.pdbx_description
1 polymer ?
#
loop_
_entity_poly.entity_id
_entity_poly.type
_entity_poly.pdbx_seq_one_letter_code
_entity_poly.pdbx_strand_id
1 'polypeptide(L)'
;NENDGNVSAPEDDADGAMKVAWGQLLTTYSRRGGMSDTGQERLNLRYATTEELVERLGIEEAQADALRAFASNPSVTLEMLLTTSLSSTQTGSGTDVPPNAGGRQQQQQPQSSELDLTNDQLRVVLGECTTDDPLDGPQPGKLNINTVSESLLRQMFSDPSTERLVDEILYLRNNRGEGVTSLVDLKDIPDIQGPDLDRLARAFDVRSNVFLVSSKGRSESSGLEVEIVAVVDRSTLPVKILEYREQ
;
A
#
# COMPACT_ATOMS: atom_id res chain seq x y z
N ASN A 1 25.03 -5.61 -11.92
CA ASN A 1 26.41 -5.08 -11.96
C ASN A 1 27.00 -5.70 -13.22
N GLU A 2 27.67 -5.00 -14.12
CA GLU A 2 27.97 -5.59 -15.44
C GLU A 2 28.96 -6.77 -15.39
N ASN A 3 29.78 -6.85 -14.34
CA ASN A 3 30.83 -7.86 -14.19
C ASN A 3 30.60 -8.83 -13.02
N ASP A 4 29.35 -9.06 -12.60
CA ASP A 4 29.04 -10.04 -11.57
C ASP A 4 28.49 -11.38 -12.11
N GLY A 5 28.45 -11.56 -13.43
CA GLY A 5 27.92 -12.77 -14.07
C GLY A 5 26.40 -12.93 -13.85
N ASN A 6 25.92 -14.17 -13.66
CA ASN A 6 24.50 -14.45 -13.39
C ASN A 6 24.08 -14.23 -11.91
N VAL A 7 24.85 -13.46 -11.15
CA VAL A 7 24.64 -13.29 -9.71
C VAL A 7 23.58 -12.24 -9.42
N SER A 8 23.45 -11.20 -10.23
CA SER A 8 22.37 -10.22 -10.11
C SER A 8 21.77 -9.90 -11.48
N ALA A 9 20.48 -9.58 -11.50
CA ALA A 9 19.85 -9.08 -12.70
C ALA A 9 20.31 -7.64 -13.01
N PRO A 10 20.27 -7.19 -14.28
CA PRO A 10 19.96 -7.95 -15.50
C PRO A 10 21.08 -8.94 -15.89
N GLU A 11 20.73 -9.97 -16.67
CA GLU A 11 21.70 -10.98 -17.16
C GLU A 11 22.89 -10.31 -17.87
N ASP A 12 24.08 -10.76 -17.50
CA ASP A 12 25.36 -10.36 -18.10
C ASP A 12 25.47 -10.94 -19.52
N ASP A 13 25.44 -10.07 -20.53
CA ASP A 13 25.69 -10.43 -21.94
C ASP A 13 27.11 -10.11 -22.40
N ALA A 14 28.01 -9.75 -21.47
CA ALA A 14 29.43 -9.52 -21.69
C ALA A 14 29.75 -8.53 -22.82
N ASP A 15 28.84 -7.58 -23.10
CA ASP A 15 28.96 -6.64 -24.20
C ASP A 15 29.81 -5.40 -23.87
N GLY A 16 30.23 -5.24 -22.62
CA GLY A 16 31.03 -4.09 -22.18
C GLY A 16 30.22 -2.82 -21.93
N ALA A 17 28.88 -2.89 -21.99
CA ALA A 17 27.96 -1.81 -21.71
C ALA A 17 27.05 -2.12 -20.53
N MET A 18 27.05 -1.23 -19.52
CA MET A 18 26.20 -1.39 -18.37
C MET A 18 24.73 -1.26 -18.82
N LYS A 19 24.03 -2.40 -18.91
CA LYS A 19 22.57 -2.43 -19.04
C LYS A 19 21.99 -1.49 -18.01
N VAL A 20 20.98 -0.71 -18.40
CA VAL A 20 20.32 0.27 -17.54
C VAL A 20 19.62 -0.50 -16.41
N ALA A 21 20.37 -0.83 -15.35
CA ALA A 21 20.03 -1.87 -14.38
C ALA A 21 18.84 -1.45 -13.51
N TRP A 22 19.10 -0.87 -12.34
CA TRP A 22 18.05 -0.29 -11.50
C TRP A 22 17.36 0.91 -12.16
N GLY A 23 18.03 1.61 -13.09
CA GLY A 23 17.47 2.77 -13.77
C GLY A 23 16.24 2.48 -14.62
N GLN A 24 16.04 1.24 -15.09
CA GLN A 24 14.80 0.81 -15.78
C GLN A 24 13.67 0.43 -14.81
N LEU A 25 14.03 0.06 -13.58
CA LEU A 25 13.11 -0.46 -12.58
C LEU A 25 12.61 0.63 -11.61
N LEU A 26 13.32 1.76 -11.55
CA LEU A 26 13.04 2.86 -10.64
C LEU A 26 12.39 4.03 -11.36
N THR A 27 11.36 4.61 -10.75
CA THR A 27 10.83 5.91 -11.15
C THR A 27 11.51 7.01 -10.34
N THR A 28 11.87 8.12 -10.98
CA THR A 28 12.56 9.25 -10.34
C THR A 28 11.69 10.03 -9.36
N TYR A 29 10.36 9.94 -9.51
CA TYR A 29 9.38 10.57 -8.64
C TYR A 29 8.41 9.53 -8.09
N SER A 30 8.26 9.49 -6.77
CA SER A 30 7.19 8.74 -6.12
C SER A 30 6.59 9.60 -5.01
N ARG A 31 5.27 9.52 -4.84
CA ARG A 31 4.58 10.27 -3.79
C ARG A 31 3.41 9.49 -3.22
N ARG A 32 3.39 9.35 -1.90
CA ARG A 32 2.28 8.77 -1.14
C ARG A 32 1.22 9.83 -0.84
N GLY A 33 0.03 9.38 -0.41
CA GLY A 33 -1.09 10.25 -0.05
C GLY A 33 -2.09 10.38 -1.19
N GLY A 34 -2.59 11.59 -1.42
CA GLY A 34 -3.68 11.83 -2.34
C GLY A 34 -5.06 11.74 -1.69
N MET A 35 -6.08 11.93 -2.50
CA MET A 35 -7.46 11.84 -2.07
C MET A 35 -7.84 10.40 -1.73
N SER A 36 -8.85 10.27 -0.89
CA SER A 36 -9.55 9.02 -0.57
C SER A 36 -10.32 8.47 -1.77
N ASP A 37 -10.93 7.29 -1.62
CA ASP A 37 -11.74 6.67 -2.68
C ASP A 37 -13.01 7.45 -3.00
N THR A 38 -13.60 8.15 -2.03
CA THR A 38 -14.70 9.08 -2.34
C THR A 38 -14.25 10.48 -2.82
N GLY A 39 -12.95 10.69 -3.04
CA GLY A 39 -12.40 11.94 -3.56
C GLY A 39 -12.26 13.08 -2.54
N GLN A 40 -12.44 12.82 -1.24
CA GLN A 40 -12.16 13.79 -0.17
C GLN A 40 -10.73 13.61 0.36
N GLU A 41 -10.24 14.55 1.16
CA GLU A 41 -8.97 14.36 1.87
C GLU A 41 -9.07 13.14 2.80
N ARG A 42 -7.97 12.39 2.93
CA ARG A 42 -7.94 11.19 3.78
C ARG A 42 -8.06 11.58 5.25
N LEU A 43 -8.87 10.82 5.98
CA LEU A 43 -9.06 11.03 7.40
C LEU A 43 -7.85 10.50 8.17
N ASN A 44 -7.17 11.37 8.93
CA ASN A 44 -6.02 10.96 9.71
C ASN A 44 -6.47 10.28 11.02
N LEU A 45 -6.20 8.98 11.17
CA LEU A 45 -6.63 8.21 12.34
C LEU A 45 -6.06 8.71 13.67
N ARG A 46 -4.94 9.43 13.65
CA ARG A 46 -4.31 9.98 14.86
C ARG A 46 -5.06 11.18 15.43
N TYR A 47 -5.81 11.89 14.59
CA TYR A 47 -6.50 13.13 14.95
C TYR A 47 -8.03 13.04 14.82
N ALA A 48 -8.52 12.05 14.07
CA ALA A 48 -9.95 11.85 13.84
C ALA A 48 -10.72 11.60 15.15
N THR A 49 -11.94 12.14 15.22
CA THR A 49 -12.87 11.83 16.31
C THR A 49 -13.61 10.51 16.05
N THR A 50 -14.17 9.93 17.09
CA THR A 50 -14.94 8.67 16.97
C THR A 50 -16.17 8.89 16.07
N GLU A 51 -16.81 10.05 16.16
CA GLU A 51 -17.97 10.42 15.33
C GLU A 51 -17.59 10.52 13.85
N GLU A 52 -16.46 11.17 13.53
CA GLU A 52 -15.96 11.28 12.15
C GLU A 52 -15.67 9.90 11.56
N LEU A 53 -15.09 8.98 12.36
CA LEU A 53 -14.80 7.62 11.91
C LEU A 53 -16.08 6.81 11.67
N VAL A 54 -17.07 6.91 12.54
CA VAL A 54 -18.36 6.21 12.38
C VAL A 54 -19.10 6.73 11.14
N GLU A 55 -19.18 8.06 10.96
CA GLU A 55 -19.86 8.67 9.81
C GLU A 55 -19.15 8.34 8.49
N ARG A 56 -17.82 8.44 8.47
CA ARG A 56 -17.03 8.28 7.25
C ARG A 56 -16.88 6.83 6.82
N LEU A 57 -16.70 5.93 7.79
CA LEU A 57 -16.33 4.52 7.53
C LEU A 57 -17.52 3.57 7.64
N GLY A 58 -18.63 4.00 8.25
CA GLY A 58 -19.80 3.15 8.49
C GLY A 58 -19.52 1.99 9.45
N ILE A 59 -18.60 2.19 10.39
CA ILE A 59 -18.22 1.21 11.42
C ILE A 59 -18.93 1.50 12.74
N GLU A 60 -18.91 0.53 13.66
CA GLU A 60 -19.49 0.71 14.99
C GLU A 60 -18.59 1.58 15.88
N GLU A 61 -19.19 2.26 16.86
CA GLU A 61 -18.48 3.16 17.80
C GLU A 61 -17.34 2.43 18.53
N ALA A 62 -17.57 1.19 18.97
CA ALA A 62 -16.55 0.37 19.62
C ALA A 62 -15.36 0.02 18.70
N GLN A 63 -15.62 -0.18 17.40
CA GLN A 63 -14.59 -0.43 16.39
C GLN A 63 -13.80 0.86 16.09
N ALA A 64 -14.48 2.00 16.03
CA ALA A 64 -13.85 3.31 15.84
C ALA A 64 -12.92 3.67 17.01
N ASP A 65 -13.34 3.43 18.26
CA ASP A 65 -12.47 3.63 19.44
C ASP A 65 -11.26 2.70 19.43
N ALA A 66 -11.44 1.43 19.04
CA ALA A 66 -10.34 0.49 18.90
C ALA A 66 -9.34 0.91 17.81
N LEU A 67 -9.82 1.45 16.68
CA LEU A 67 -8.97 1.99 15.62
C LEU A 67 -8.16 3.22 16.10
N ARG A 68 -8.77 4.11 16.88
CA ARG A 68 -8.07 5.26 17.47
C ARG A 68 -7.00 4.80 18.46
N ALA A 69 -7.32 3.84 19.32
CA ALA A 69 -6.36 3.25 20.25
C ALA A 69 -5.18 2.61 19.50
N PHE A 70 -5.45 1.88 18.42
CA PHE A 70 -4.44 1.31 17.54
C PHE A 70 -3.53 2.39 16.90
N ALA A 71 -4.13 3.46 16.37
CA ALA A 71 -3.41 4.55 15.72
C ALA A 71 -2.64 5.46 16.68
N SER A 72 -2.92 5.40 17.99
CA SER A 72 -2.22 6.19 19.01
C SER A 72 -0.74 5.85 19.12
N ASN A 73 -0.34 4.64 18.72
CA ASN A 73 1.06 4.24 18.66
C ASN A 73 1.69 4.80 17.36
N PRO A 74 2.70 5.68 17.44
CA PRO A 74 3.30 6.30 16.26
C PRO A 74 4.06 5.32 15.36
N SER A 75 4.42 4.13 15.86
CA SER A 75 5.12 3.10 15.10
C SER A 75 4.19 2.24 14.24
N VAL A 76 2.88 2.37 14.45
CA VAL A 76 1.87 1.58 13.75
C VAL A 76 1.55 2.22 12.41
N THR A 77 1.51 1.40 11.36
CA THR A 77 1.04 1.80 10.03
C THR A 77 -0.32 1.19 9.76
N LEU A 78 -1.11 1.85 8.90
CA LEU A 78 -2.46 1.40 8.56
C LEU A 78 -2.48 -0.04 8.00
N GLU A 79 -1.44 -0.44 7.29
CA GLU A 79 -1.31 -1.76 6.68
C GLU A 79 -1.20 -2.89 7.69
N MET A 80 -0.76 -2.60 8.93
CA MET A 80 -0.68 -3.61 10.00
C MET A 80 -2.07 -4.13 10.39
N LEU A 81 -3.16 -3.42 10.07
CA LEU A 81 -4.54 -3.90 10.25
C LEU A 81 -4.87 -5.12 9.38
N LEU A 82 -4.08 -5.40 8.34
CA LEU A 82 -4.27 -6.60 7.52
C LEU A 82 -3.94 -7.88 8.30
N THR A 83 -3.01 -7.82 9.25
CA THR A 83 -2.48 -8.97 9.99
C THR A 83 -2.75 -8.90 11.49
N THR A 84 -3.14 -7.73 12.02
CA THR A 84 -3.37 -7.50 13.45
C THR A 84 -4.86 -7.32 13.75
N SER A 85 -5.38 -8.11 14.69
CA SER A 85 -6.74 -7.94 15.24
C SER A 85 -6.85 -6.70 16.14
N LEU A 86 -7.97 -6.00 16.09
CA LEU A 86 -8.23 -4.85 16.96
C LEU A 86 -8.50 -5.29 18.41
N SER A 87 -9.13 -6.46 18.57
CA SER A 87 -9.40 -7.06 19.88
C SER A 87 -8.14 -7.32 20.72
N SER A 88 -7.02 -7.69 20.09
CA SER A 88 -5.75 -7.90 20.80
C SER A 88 -5.11 -6.59 21.26
N THR A 89 -5.39 -5.48 20.56
CA THR A 89 -4.80 -4.16 20.86
C THR A 89 -5.42 -3.53 22.12
N GLN A 90 -6.71 -3.76 22.40
CA GLN A 90 -7.35 -3.28 23.64
C GLN A 90 -6.85 -3.98 24.92
N THR A 91 -6.33 -5.21 24.81
CA THR A 91 -5.83 -5.94 26.00
C THR A 91 -4.48 -5.40 26.54
N GLY A 92 -3.83 -4.47 25.83
CA GLY A 92 -2.59 -3.82 26.26
C GLY A 92 -2.77 -2.59 27.16
N SER A 93 -3.99 -2.08 27.32
CA SER A 93 -4.32 -0.93 28.19
C SER A 93 -4.94 -1.37 29.52
N GLY A 94 -4.39 -2.43 30.13
CA GLY A 94 -4.72 -2.89 31.47
C GLY A 94 -3.62 -2.49 32.45
N THR A 95 -3.93 -1.60 33.38
CA THR A 95 -3.13 -1.26 34.56
C THR A 95 -2.53 -2.50 35.24
N ASP A 96 -1.23 -2.43 35.55
CA ASP A 96 -0.54 -3.34 36.47
C ASP A 96 -1.29 -3.42 37.81
N VAL A 97 -2.09 -4.45 37.99
CA VAL A 97 -2.61 -4.88 39.30
C VAL A 97 -1.82 -6.12 39.71
N PRO A 98 -1.13 -6.11 40.87
CA PRO A 98 -0.33 -7.25 41.31
C PRO A 98 -1.21 -8.50 41.57
N PRO A 99 -0.67 -9.71 41.37
CA PRO A 99 -1.45 -10.93 41.53
C PRO A 99 -1.61 -11.23 43.01
N ASN A 100 -2.84 -11.15 43.52
CA ASN A 100 -3.16 -11.73 44.81
C ASN A 100 -4.51 -12.46 44.80
N ALA A 101 -4.41 -13.78 44.97
CA ALA A 101 -5.34 -14.70 45.62
C ALA A 101 -6.81 -14.82 45.15
N GLY A 102 -7.07 -15.88 44.37
CA GLY A 102 -8.05 -16.92 44.74
C GLY A 102 -9.54 -16.66 44.48
N GLY A 103 -10.08 -17.24 43.40
CA GLY A 103 -11.52 -17.40 43.21
C GLY A 103 -11.89 -18.01 41.86
N ARG A 104 -12.57 -19.17 41.89
CA ARG A 104 -13.02 -19.97 40.75
C ARG A 104 -14.29 -19.41 40.09
N GLN A 105 -14.43 -19.71 38.77
CA GLN A 105 -15.65 -19.71 37.93
C GLN A 105 -16.19 -18.31 37.56
N GLN A 106 -16.42 -17.93 36.30
CA GLN A 106 -16.98 -18.64 35.15
C GLN A 106 -16.40 -18.08 33.85
N GLN A 107 -16.28 -18.95 32.84
CA GLN A 107 -16.11 -18.58 31.44
C GLN A 107 -17.24 -17.65 31.00
N GLN A 108 -16.89 -16.40 30.72
CA GLN A 108 -17.49 -15.63 29.64
C GLN A 108 -16.30 -15.03 28.90
N GLN A 109 -15.97 -15.59 27.73
CA GLN A 109 -15.25 -14.87 26.70
C GLN A 109 -16.25 -13.90 26.08
N PRO A 110 -16.14 -12.57 26.29
CA PRO A 110 -16.92 -11.62 25.52
C PRO A 110 -16.17 -11.37 24.20
N GLN A 111 -16.75 -11.85 23.10
CA GLN A 111 -16.76 -11.23 21.77
C GLN A 111 -15.45 -10.57 21.26
N SER A 112 -14.36 -11.33 21.19
CA SER A 112 -13.14 -10.86 20.49
C SER A 112 -13.34 -10.64 18.98
N SER A 113 -14.40 -11.21 18.38
CA SER A 113 -14.70 -11.07 16.94
C SER A 113 -15.57 -9.87 16.57
N GLU A 114 -16.19 -9.18 17.54
CA GLU A 114 -17.10 -8.04 17.25
C GLU A 114 -16.30 -6.75 17.04
N LEU A 115 -15.15 -6.62 17.72
CA LEU A 115 -14.23 -5.50 17.54
C LEU A 115 -13.38 -5.60 16.27
N ASP A 116 -13.19 -6.80 15.73
CA ASP A 116 -12.37 -7.00 14.55
C ASP A 116 -13.14 -6.57 13.29
N LEU A 117 -12.47 -5.83 12.40
CA LEU A 117 -13.06 -5.32 11.17
C LEU A 117 -13.26 -6.45 10.15
N THR A 118 -14.42 -6.45 9.51
CA THR A 118 -14.66 -7.29 8.32
C THR A 118 -13.75 -6.86 7.17
N ASN A 119 -13.56 -7.73 6.18
CA ASN A 119 -12.76 -7.39 5.00
C ASN A 119 -13.31 -6.16 4.26
N ASP A 120 -14.63 -5.99 4.20
CA ASP A 120 -15.23 -4.81 3.55
C ASP A 120 -14.99 -3.53 4.36
N GLN A 121 -15.07 -3.59 5.69
CA GLN A 121 -14.70 -2.47 6.55
C GLN A 121 -13.20 -2.14 6.44
N LEU A 122 -12.32 -3.15 6.37
CA LEU A 122 -10.89 -2.94 6.15
C LEU A 122 -10.61 -2.25 4.80
N ARG A 123 -11.36 -2.61 3.75
CA ARG A 123 -11.23 -1.94 2.44
C ARG A 123 -11.55 -0.46 2.55
N VAL A 124 -12.64 -0.12 3.24
CA VAL A 124 -13.04 1.27 3.47
C VAL A 124 -12.00 2.00 4.31
N VAL A 125 -11.52 1.42 5.42
CA VAL A 125 -10.48 2.01 6.28
C VAL A 125 -9.20 2.31 5.49
N LEU A 126 -8.68 1.35 4.72
CA LEU A 126 -7.48 1.53 3.90
C LEU A 126 -7.71 2.53 2.75
N GLY A 127 -8.94 2.63 2.26
CA GLY A 127 -9.34 3.55 1.20
C GLY A 127 -9.48 5.01 1.63
N GLU A 128 -9.96 5.22 2.85
CA GLU A 128 -10.42 6.51 3.36
C GLU A 128 -9.47 7.14 4.37
N CYS A 129 -8.67 6.34 5.06
CA CYS A 129 -7.83 6.83 6.14
C CYS A 129 -6.35 6.95 5.77
N THR A 130 -5.61 7.61 6.65
CA THR A 130 -4.14 7.65 6.68
C THR A 130 -3.64 7.70 8.12
N THR A 131 -2.40 7.25 8.32
CA THR A 131 -1.64 7.45 9.57
C THR A 131 -0.49 8.45 9.40
N ASP A 132 -0.30 8.96 8.18
CA ASP A 132 0.78 9.88 7.84
C ASP A 132 0.47 11.27 8.39
N ASP A 133 1.43 11.89 9.09
CA ASP A 133 1.29 13.25 9.60
C ASP A 133 1.53 14.25 8.45
N PRO A 134 0.60 15.21 8.19
CA PRO A 134 0.83 16.27 7.22
C PRO A 134 2.11 17.08 7.44
N LEU A 135 2.60 17.14 8.68
CA LEU A 135 3.82 17.86 9.06
C LEU A 135 5.11 17.10 8.70
N ASP A 136 5.05 15.79 8.46
CA ASP A 136 6.22 14.97 8.09
C ASP A 136 6.70 15.24 6.65
N GLY A 137 5.96 16.08 5.90
CA GLY A 137 6.26 16.39 4.51
C GLY A 137 5.92 15.24 3.55
N PRO A 138 6.25 15.39 2.25
CA PRO A 138 5.89 14.41 1.24
C PRO A 138 6.63 13.08 1.45
N GLN A 139 5.87 12.03 1.71
CA GLN A 139 6.40 10.67 1.86
C GLN A 139 6.61 9.99 0.51
N PRO A 140 7.67 9.19 0.34
CA PRO A 140 7.88 8.37 -0.85
C PRO A 140 6.68 7.45 -1.11
N GLY A 141 6.28 7.36 -2.38
CA GLY A 141 5.22 6.45 -2.80
C GLY A 141 5.69 4.99 -2.80
N LYS A 142 4.73 4.08 -2.61
CA LYS A 142 4.94 2.62 -2.74
C LYS A 142 4.83 2.18 -4.20
N LEU A 143 5.24 0.94 -4.48
CA LEU A 143 5.10 0.35 -5.80
C LEU A 143 3.63 -0.01 -6.07
N ASN A 144 3.15 0.23 -7.28
CA ASN A 144 1.79 -0.17 -7.63
C ASN A 144 1.75 -1.64 -8.08
N ILE A 145 1.06 -2.51 -7.33
CA ILE A 145 0.95 -3.94 -7.60
C ILE A 145 0.29 -4.26 -8.97
N ASN A 146 -0.56 -3.35 -9.46
CA ASN A 146 -1.24 -3.49 -10.74
C ASN A 146 -0.33 -3.19 -11.93
N THR A 147 0.74 -2.40 -11.75
CA THR A 147 1.60 -1.95 -12.86
C THR A 147 3.05 -2.38 -12.71
N VAL A 148 3.46 -2.92 -11.56
CA VAL A 148 4.80 -3.45 -11.35
C VAL A 148 5.08 -4.60 -12.33
N SER A 149 6.28 -4.60 -12.92
CA SER A 149 6.67 -5.65 -13.85
C SER A 149 6.84 -6.99 -13.13
N GLU A 150 6.58 -8.08 -13.85
CA GLU A 150 6.85 -9.44 -13.36
C GLU A 150 8.34 -9.60 -13.00
N SER A 151 9.24 -9.05 -13.82
CA SER A 151 10.68 -9.11 -13.56
C SER A 151 11.05 -8.49 -12.22
N LEU A 152 10.46 -7.34 -11.86
CA LEU A 152 10.72 -6.69 -10.58
C LEU A 152 10.11 -7.47 -9.42
N LEU A 153 8.90 -8.02 -9.58
CA LEU A 153 8.30 -8.90 -8.58
C LEU A 153 9.18 -10.12 -8.29
N ARG A 154 9.63 -10.83 -9.33
CA ARG A 154 10.52 -11.99 -9.18
C ARG A 154 11.86 -11.64 -8.53
N GLN A 155 12.40 -10.44 -8.81
CA GLN A 155 13.62 -9.97 -8.14
C GLN A 155 13.38 -9.65 -6.65
N MET A 156 12.28 -8.95 -6.32
CA MET A 156 11.92 -8.61 -4.94
C MET A 156 11.59 -9.82 -4.08
N PHE A 157 11.10 -10.90 -4.69
CA PHE A 157 10.72 -12.16 -4.07
C PHE A 157 11.51 -13.33 -4.68
N SER A 158 12.83 -13.17 -4.73
CA SER A 158 13.76 -14.13 -5.33
C SER A 158 13.99 -15.40 -4.48
N ASP A 159 13.46 -15.44 -3.26
CA ASP A 159 13.53 -16.62 -2.41
C ASP A 159 12.69 -17.77 -3.02
N PRO A 160 13.21 -19.01 -3.10
CA PRO A 160 12.45 -20.14 -3.66
C PRO A 160 11.12 -20.41 -2.96
N SER A 161 11.00 -20.06 -1.67
CA SER A 161 9.75 -20.18 -0.92
C SER A 161 8.67 -19.19 -1.37
N THR A 162 9.04 -18.10 -2.05
CA THR A 162 8.14 -17.03 -2.49
C THR A 162 7.88 -17.03 -4.00
N GLU A 163 8.46 -17.97 -4.76
CA GLU A 163 8.26 -18.05 -6.22
C GLU A 163 6.78 -18.24 -6.57
N ARG A 164 6.10 -19.17 -5.87
CA ARG A 164 4.65 -19.38 -6.02
C ARG A 164 3.85 -18.13 -5.70
N LEU A 165 4.26 -17.36 -4.69
CA LEU A 165 3.56 -16.13 -4.30
C LEU A 165 3.53 -15.12 -5.45
N VAL A 166 4.61 -14.99 -6.21
CA VAL A 166 4.65 -14.09 -7.39
C VAL A 166 3.66 -14.55 -8.45
N ASP A 167 3.59 -15.84 -8.74
CA ASP A 167 2.65 -16.38 -9.72
C ASP A 167 1.19 -16.15 -9.29
N GLU A 168 0.87 -16.34 -8.00
CA GLU A 168 -0.47 -16.07 -7.45
C GLU A 168 -0.82 -14.58 -7.50
N ILE A 169 0.13 -13.67 -7.24
CA ILE A 169 -0.08 -12.22 -7.38
C ILE A 169 -0.41 -11.87 -8.83
N LEU A 170 0.36 -12.40 -9.78
CA LEU A 170 0.14 -12.18 -11.21
C LEU A 170 -1.20 -12.76 -11.66
N TYR A 171 -1.56 -13.94 -11.16
CA TYR A 171 -2.85 -14.57 -11.41
C TYR A 171 -4.00 -13.71 -10.87
N LEU A 172 -3.94 -13.30 -9.61
CA LEU A 172 -4.92 -12.44 -8.96
C LEU A 172 -5.13 -11.13 -9.75
N ARG A 173 -4.03 -10.50 -10.16
CA ARG A 173 -4.03 -9.26 -10.95
C ARG A 173 -4.66 -9.44 -12.32
N ASN A 174 -4.24 -10.47 -13.06
CA ASN A 174 -4.62 -10.65 -14.46
C ASN A 174 -6.05 -11.23 -14.62
N ASN A 175 -6.55 -11.93 -13.60
CA ASN A 175 -7.88 -12.54 -13.62
C ASN A 175 -8.99 -11.58 -13.15
N ARG A 176 -8.64 -10.40 -12.61
CA ARG A 176 -9.59 -9.34 -12.24
C ARG A 176 -9.56 -8.24 -13.30
N GLY A 177 -10.71 -7.92 -13.88
CA GLY A 177 -10.81 -6.90 -14.95
C GLY A 177 -10.33 -5.50 -14.52
N GLU A 178 -10.47 -5.17 -13.24
CA GLU A 178 -10.00 -3.89 -12.65
C GLU A 178 -8.64 -4.02 -11.95
N GLY A 179 -8.04 -5.22 -11.98
CA GLY A 179 -6.87 -5.57 -11.17
C GLY A 179 -7.21 -5.72 -9.68
N VAL A 180 -6.20 -5.53 -8.84
CA VAL A 180 -6.29 -5.53 -7.37
C VAL A 180 -6.76 -4.14 -6.94
N THR A 181 -7.94 -4.04 -6.30
CA THR A 181 -8.54 -2.73 -5.95
C THR A 181 -8.29 -2.34 -4.50
N SER A 182 -7.91 -3.31 -3.65
CA SER A 182 -7.48 -3.07 -2.28
C SER A 182 -6.38 -4.03 -1.86
N LEU A 183 -5.50 -3.61 -0.95
CA LEU A 183 -4.52 -4.52 -0.34
C LEU A 183 -5.18 -5.66 0.46
N VAL A 184 -6.45 -5.50 0.85
CA VAL A 184 -7.25 -6.57 1.47
C VAL A 184 -7.39 -7.77 0.54
N ASP A 185 -7.44 -7.55 -0.78
CA ASP A 185 -7.59 -8.61 -1.78
C ASP A 185 -6.40 -9.58 -1.79
N LEU A 186 -5.25 -9.16 -1.25
CA LEU A 186 -4.09 -10.03 -1.10
C LEU A 186 -4.35 -11.18 -0.12
N LYS A 187 -5.33 -11.05 0.78
CA LYS A 187 -5.80 -12.15 1.64
C LYS A 187 -6.43 -13.30 0.84
N ASP A 188 -6.85 -13.06 -0.40
CA ASP A 188 -7.44 -14.08 -1.26
C ASP A 188 -6.36 -14.98 -1.90
N ILE A 189 -5.08 -14.64 -1.75
CA ILE A 189 -3.97 -15.46 -2.24
C ILE A 189 -3.91 -16.78 -1.45
N PRO A 190 -3.91 -17.95 -2.11
CA PRO A 190 -3.85 -19.24 -1.44
C PRO A 190 -2.61 -19.38 -0.55
N ASP A 191 -2.82 -19.82 0.68
CA ASP A 191 -1.77 -20.08 1.68
C ASP A 191 -0.85 -18.89 2.01
N ILE A 192 -1.30 -17.66 1.76
CA ILE A 192 -0.54 -16.47 2.14
C ILE A 192 -0.33 -16.43 3.66
N GLN A 193 0.92 -16.27 4.09
CA GLN A 193 1.27 -16.17 5.50
C GLN A 193 1.26 -14.71 5.96
N GLY A 194 0.99 -14.47 7.25
CA GLY A 194 0.99 -13.13 7.84
C GLY A 194 2.26 -12.30 7.54
N PRO A 195 3.48 -12.87 7.69
CA PRO A 195 4.72 -12.16 7.35
C PRO A 195 4.83 -11.76 5.87
N ASP A 196 4.35 -12.61 4.94
CA ASP A 196 4.37 -12.31 3.51
C ASP A 196 3.38 -11.21 3.17
N LEU A 197 2.19 -11.24 3.77
CA LEU A 197 1.18 -10.20 3.62
C LEU A 197 1.67 -8.85 4.17
N ASP A 198 2.33 -8.83 5.34
CA ASP A 198 2.93 -7.61 5.89
C ASP A 198 4.05 -7.07 4.98
N ARG A 199 4.92 -7.94 4.45
CA ARG A 199 5.96 -7.56 3.49
C ARG A 199 5.36 -6.95 2.22
N LEU A 200 4.31 -7.56 1.67
CA LEU A 200 3.60 -7.04 0.51
C LEU A 200 2.96 -5.69 0.80
N ALA A 201 2.23 -5.57 1.91
CA ALA A 201 1.52 -4.35 2.24
C ALA A 201 2.46 -3.18 2.55
N ARG A 202 3.67 -3.43 3.06
CA ARG A 202 4.71 -2.39 3.23
C ARG A 202 5.29 -1.92 1.90
N ALA A 203 5.50 -2.83 0.95
CA ALA A 203 6.16 -2.52 -0.32
C ALA A 203 5.21 -1.96 -1.39
N PHE A 204 3.93 -2.38 -1.37
CA PHE A 204 2.99 -2.12 -2.44
C PHE A 204 1.80 -1.25 -2.02
N ASP A 205 1.24 -0.57 -3.01
CA ASP A 205 -0.06 0.06 -3.02
C ASP A 205 -0.81 -0.43 -4.28
N VAL A 206 -2.11 -0.20 -4.33
CA VAL A 206 -2.97 -0.48 -5.49
C VAL A 206 -3.13 0.75 -6.40
N ARG A 207 -2.72 1.92 -5.90
CA ARG A 207 -2.87 3.21 -6.58
C ARG A 207 -1.52 3.91 -6.79
N SER A 208 -1.50 4.78 -7.81
CA SER A 208 -0.38 5.68 -8.09
C SER A 208 -0.84 7.13 -8.03
N ASN A 209 0.03 8.03 -7.54
CA ASN A 209 -0.20 9.48 -7.57
C ASN A 209 0.67 10.21 -8.59
N VAL A 210 1.74 9.58 -9.07
CA VAL A 210 2.64 10.15 -10.05
C VAL A 210 2.52 9.37 -11.35
N PHE A 211 2.38 10.10 -12.45
CA PHE A 211 2.17 9.56 -13.80
C PHE A 211 3.13 10.21 -14.78
N LEU A 212 3.64 9.42 -15.73
CA LEU A 212 4.32 9.93 -16.91
C LEU A 212 3.31 9.95 -18.06
N VAL A 213 3.08 11.13 -18.62
CA VAL A 213 2.18 11.35 -19.74
C VAL A 213 3.02 11.68 -20.97
N SER A 214 2.91 10.87 -22.02
CA SER A 214 3.47 11.16 -23.34
C SER A 214 2.33 11.50 -24.32
N SER A 215 2.49 12.58 -25.07
CA SER A 215 1.56 13.05 -26.09
C SER A 215 2.30 13.35 -27.38
N LYS A 216 1.91 12.69 -28.47
CA LYS A 216 2.50 12.88 -29.80
C LYS A 216 1.55 13.64 -30.71
N GLY A 217 2.02 14.74 -31.29
CA GLY A 217 1.31 15.53 -32.27
C GLY A 217 2.00 15.46 -33.63
N ARG A 218 1.22 15.40 -34.70
CA ARG A 218 1.72 15.46 -36.08
C ARG A 218 1.08 16.61 -36.83
N SER A 219 1.88 17.43 -37.50
CA SER A 219 1.39 18.49 -38.37
C SER A 219 0.98 17.93 -39.74
N GLU A 220 -0.26 18.20 -40.18
CA GLU A 220 -0.74 17.77 -41.49
C GLU A 220 -0.02 18.47 -42.66
N SER A 221 0.40 19.72 -42.47
CA SER A 221 0.99 20.52 -43.55
C SER A 221 2.48 20.29 -43.74
N SER A 222 3.23 20.05 -42.65
CA SER A 222 4.68 19.83 -42.70
C SER A 222 5.10 18.38 -42.49
N GLY A 223 4.19 17.54 -41.99
CA GLY A 223 4.48 16.16 -41.61
C GLY A 223 5.34 16.01 -40.35
N LEU A 224 5.75 17.12 -39.71
CA LEU A 224 6.56 17.11 -38.49
C LEU A 224 5.81 16.47 -37.32
N GLU A 225 6.52 15.64 -36.57
CA GLU A 225 6.04 15.01 -35.33
C GLU A 225 6.76 15.64 -34.15
N VAL A 226 6.01 15.91 -33.07
CA VAL A 226 6.52 16.42 -31.80
C VAL A 226 5.96 15.55 -30.68
N GLU A 227 6.81 15.16 -29.74
CA GLU A 227 6.43 14.44 -28.53
C GLU A 227 6.60 15.34 -27.30
N ILE A 228 5.54 15.48 -26.53
CA ILE A 228 5.56 16.09 -25.20
C ILE A 228 5.57 14.97 -24.17
N VAL A 229 6.52 15.00 -23.25
CA VAL A 229 6.59 14.11 -22.09
C VAL A 229 6.50 14.94 -20.81
N ALA A 230 5.51 14.67 -19.98
CA ALA A 230 5.29 15.36 -18.71
C ALA A 230 5.18 14.38 -17.55
N VAL A 231 5.79 14.71 -16.41
CA VAL A 231 5.58 14.02 -15.14
C VAL A 231 4.55 14.79 -14.35
N VAL A 232 3.48 14.11 -13.96
CA VAL A 232 2.28 14.69 -13.36
C VAL A 232 2.05 14.09 -11.98
N ASP A 233 1.82 14.94 -10.98
CA ASP A 233 1.54 14.57 -9.59
C ASP A 233 0.12 14.99 -9.19
N ARG A 234 -0.72 13.99 -8.90
CA ARG A 234 -2.12 14.17 -8.47
C ARG A 234 -2.33 13.97 -6.96
N SER A 235 -1.27 13.94 -6.15
CA SER A 235 -1.36 13.83 -4.69
C SER A 235 -2.05 15.03 -4.01
N THR A 236 -2.12 16.18 -4.68
CA THR A 236 -2.82 17.37 -4.23
C THR A 236 -3.64 17.94 -5.38
N LEU A 237 -4.74 18.63 -5.05
CA LEU A 237 -5.48 19.43 -6.03
C LEU A 237 -5.10 20.92 -5.89
N PRO A 238 -4.90 21.66 -7.00
CA PRO A 238 -4.86 21.17 -8.37
C PRO A 238 -3.64 20.27 -8.64
N VAL A 239 -3.77 19.39 -9.64
CA VAL A 239 -2.70 18.51 -10.13
C VAL A 239 -1.49 19.34 -10.55
N LYS A 240 -0.28 18.86 -10.23
CA LYS A 240 0.98 19.56 -10.49
C LYS A 240 1.78 18.87 -11.59
N ILE A 241 2.37 19.65 -12.49
CA ILE A 241 3.38 19.16 -13.43
C ILE A 241 4.73 19.31 -12.74
N LEU A 242 5.40 18.17 -12.48
CA LEU A 242 6.72 18.14 -11.86
C LEU A 242 7.83 18.35 -12.89
N GLU A 243 7.62 17.84 -14.09
CA GLU A 243 8.60 17.90 -15.17
C GLU A 243 7.90 17.97 -16.52
N TYR A 244 8.51 18.70 -17.46
CA TYR A 244 8.03 18.88 -18.84
C TYR A 244 9.22 18.83 -19.80
N ARG A 245 9.09 18.04 -20.86
CA ARG A 245 10.05 17.96 -21.97
C ARG A 245 9.29 17.89 -23.29
N GLU A 246 9.86 18.49 -24.32
CA GLU A 246 9.34 18.50 -25.70
C GLU A 246 10.47 18.06 -26.64
N GLN A 247 10.18 17.12 -27.53
CA GLN A 247 11.14 16.50 -28.47
C GLN A 247 10.59 16.48 -29.88
#